data_AF-A0A3D2W966-F1
#
_entry.id   AF-A0A3D2W966-F1
#
_cell.length_a   1.000
_cell.length_b   1.000
_cell.length_c   1.000
_cell.angle_alpha   90.00
_cell.angle_beta   90.00
_cell.angle_gamma   90.00
#
_symmetry.space_group_name_H-M   'P 1'
#
loop_
_entity.id
_entity.type
_entity.pdbx_description
1 polymer ?
#
loop_
_entity_poly.entity_id
_entity_poly.type
_entity_poly.pdbx_seq_one_letter_code
_entity_poly.pdbx_strand_id
1 'polypeptide(L)'
;MKETLLKEKLNHGKMELQDCFSETVLKSVRFFRADNRLELSLKNRNVFPCEDYCSLKDGLKELTGSEIRISVETEDGTVTQHELRKYLDMLIEEDPEYSVMNDGVLIYEGEKGLLRYMFQNDLSRERASMCAEGVKEALEKAGIGIRSVVCEMTEKHQEEIIDVKVPFIPEKAPEEKPERKQKKTYYRTKLDDYAKIELKDVHDPVADICFEADVFAVEMTEMRKTHKMIQTLSLFDGTDAITAKRFEGRGITREELDEIHEGDRVRIFGRIDYDNFVRDLVCVPSVIEKLEKEKIKDDAEEKRIEFHVHTNMSEMDAV
;
A
#
# COMPACT_ATOMS: atom_id res chain seq x y z
N MET A 1 24.46 28.95 -30.18
CA MET A 1 25.26 28.43 -29.06
C MET A 1 25.19 26.92 -29.14
N LYS A 2 26.31 26.19 -29.08
CA LYS A 2 26.28 24.72 -29.09
C LYS A 2 25.57 24.26 -27.82
N GLU A 3 24.39 23.68 -27.95
CA GLU A 3 23.70 23.00 -26.86
C GLU A 3 24.64 21.89 -26.38
N THR A 4 25.05 21.96 -25.12
CA THR A 4 26.00 21.00 -24.55
C THR A 4 25.20 20.02 -23.70
N LEU A 5 25.35 18.73 -23.99
CA LEU A 5 24.63 17.68 -23.28
C LEU A 5 25.27 17.46 -21.90
N LEU A 6 24.43 17.24 -20.89
CA LEU A 6 24.88 17.05 -19.50
C LEU A 6 25.86 15.86 -19.39
N LYS A 7 25.59 14.77 -20.12
CA LYS A 7 26.47 13.57 -20.17
C LYS A 7 27.88 13.87 -20.67
N GLU A 8 28.05 14.81 -21.61
CA GLU A 8 29.37 15.16 -22.16
C GLU A 8 30.29 15.84 -21.13
N LYS A 9 29.72 16.49 -20.11
CA LYS A 9 30.47 17.17 -19.04
C LYS A 9 30.75 16.29 -17.84
N LEU A 10 29.83 15.38 -17.49
CA LEU A 10 29.93 14.53 -16.31
C LEU A 10 30.63 13.18 -16.56
N ASN A 11 30.72 12.71 -17.82
CA ASN A 11 31.45 11.48 -18.16
C ASN A 11 32.97 11.55 -17.91
N HIS A 12 33.54 12.75 -17.71
CA HIS A 12 34.93 12.88 -17.28
C HIS A 12 35.14 12.63 -15.77
N GLY A 13 34.06 12.46 -14.98
CA GLY A 13 34.08 12.53 -13.51
C GLY A 13 33.70 11.27 -12.72
N LYS A 14 33.60 10.09 -13.33
CA LYS A 14 33.15 8.83 -12.66
C LYS A 14 31.69 8.83 -12.17
N MET A 15 30.79 9.61 -12.76
CA MET A 15 29.33 9.43 -12.57
C MET A 15 28.75 8.71 -13.78
N GLU A 16 28.23 7.49 -13.58
CA GLU A 16 27.44 6.80 -14.59
C GLU A 16 26.02 7.39 -14.60
N LEU A 17 25.72 8.24 -15.58
CA LEU A 17 24.40 8.83 -15.75
C LEU A 17 23.51 7.90 -16.57
N GLN A 18 22.37 7.51 -15.99
CA GLN A 18 21.34 6.69 -16.65
C GLN A 18 20.84 7.31 -17.98
N ASP A 19 20.17 6.51 -18.80
CA ASP A 19 19.69 6.91 -20.13
C ASP A 19 18.73 8.11 -20.12
N CYS A 20 18.01 8.34 -19.02
CA CYS A 20 17.14 9.51 -18.83
C CYS A 20 17.86 10.88 -18.95
N PHE A 21 19.18 10.92 -18.83
CA PHE A 21 19.99 12.14 -18.98
C PHE A 21 20.57 12.35 -20.38
N SER A 22 20.34 11.44 -21.34
CA SER A 22 21.00 11.52 -22.66
C SER A 22 20.51 12.70 -23.50
N GLU A 23 19.26 13.11 -23.30
CA GLU A 23 18.63 14.23 -24.00
C GLU A 23 18.64 15.54 -23.17
N THR A 24 19.25 15.52 -21.98
CA THR A 24 19.27 16.67 -21.06
C THR A 24 20.26 17.73 -21.51
N VAL A 25 19.73 18.92 -21.80
CA VAL A 25 20.51 20.09 -22.18
C VAL A 25 20.84 20.92 -20.94
N LEU A 26 22.13 21.18 -20.71
CA LEU A 26 22.58 22.06 -19.64
C LEU A 26 22.48 23.52 -20.11
N LYS A 27 21.54 24.31 -19.54
CA LYS A 27 21.35 25.72 -19.91
C LYS A 27 22.38 26.63 -19.24
N SER A 28 22.57 26.49 -17.93
CA SER A 28 23.52 27.30 -17.18
C SER A 28 23.99 26.64 -15.90
N VAL A 29 25.23 26.95 -15.50
CA VAL A 29 25.81 26.58 -14.21
C VAL A 29 26.34 27.85 -13.55
N ARG A 30 25.92 28.14 -12.33
CA ARG A 30 26.39 29.28 -11.54
C ARG A 30 26.93 28.80 -10.21
N PHE A 31 28.17 29.16 -9.92
CA PHE A 31 28.79 28.86 -8.63
C PHE A 31 28.93 30.14 -7.80
N PHE A 32 28.26 30.18 -6.66
CA PHE A 32 28.30 31.28 -5.70
C PHE A 32 29.34 30.96 -4.63
N ARG A 33 30.53 31.56 -4.77
CA ARG A 33 31.67 31.30 -3.91
C ARG A 33 31.46 31.72 -2.44
N ALA A 34 30.65 32.75 -2.20
CA ALA A 34 30.37 33.25 -0.85
C ALA A 34 29.56 32.24 -0.02
N ASP A 35 28.62 31.55 -0.66
CA ASP A 35 27.67 30.63 0.00
C ASP A 35 27.99 29.15 -0.28
N ASN A 36 29.12 28.87 -0.96
CA ASN A 36 29.49 27.53 -1.45
C ASN A 36 28.31 26.80 -2.13
N ARG A 37 27.60 27.51 -3.01
CA ARG A 37 26.36 27.04 -3.64
C ARG A 37 26.51 26.91 -5.15
N LEU A 38 26.14 25.76 -5.70
CA LEU A 38 26.12 25.48 -7.13
C LEU A 38 24.67 25.40 -7.63
N GLU A 39 24.31 26.30 -8.55
CA GLU A 39 23.02 26.29 -9.23
C GLU A 39 23.17 25.74 -10.65
N LEU A 40 22.37 24.74 -10.98
CA LEU A 40 22.28 24.16 -12.32
C LEU A 40 20.89 24.38 -12.89
N SER A 41 20.82 24.88 -14.11
CA SER A 41 19.58 24.97 -14.89
C SER A 41 19.63 23.95 -16.02
N LEU A 42 18.73 22.97 -15.98
CA LEU A 42 18.62 21.87 -16.93
C LEU A 42 17.36 22.05 -17.77
N LYS A 43 17.42 21.67 -19.05
CA LYS A 43 16.24 21.49 -19.89
C LYS A 43 16.13 20.01 -20.27
N ASN A 44 14.97 19.44 -20.06
CA ASN A 44 14.67 18.08 -20.49
C ASN A 44 13.27 18.02 -21.11
N ARG A 45 12.97 16.94 -21.85
CA ARG A 45 11.64 16.74 -22.42
C ARG A 45 10.63 16.36 -21.34
N ASN A 46 10.97 15.36 -20.52
CA ASN A 46 10.14 14.87 -19.43
C ASN A 46 10.75 15.21 -18.07
N VAL A 47 9.93 15.15 -17.01
CA VAL A 47 10.43 15.14 -15.63
C VAL A 47 11.34 13.93 -15.42
N PHE A 48 12.43 14.13 -14.69
CA PHE A 48 13.29 13.02 -14.28
C PHE A 48 12.55 12.09 -13.30
N PRO A 49 12.83 10.79 -13.29
CA PRO A 49 12.52 9.96 -12.14
C PRO A 49 13.19 10.53 -10.88
N CYS A 50 12.52 10.42 -9.74
CA CYS A 50 12.98 10.91 -8.44
C CYS A 50 14.33 10.30 -8.06
N GLU A 51 14.50 9.00 -8.30
CA GLU A 51 15.75 8.28 -8.02
C GLU A 51 16.93 8.87 -8.80
N ASP A 52 16.72 9.20 -10.06
CA ASP A 52 17.71 9.80 -10.94
C ASP A 52 18.02 11.25 -10.53
N TYR A 53 16.98 12.02 -10.20
CA TYR A 53 17.13 13.39 -9.72
C TYR A 53 17.92 13.44 -8.41
N CYS A 54 17.64 12.55 -7.46
CA CYS A 54 18.40 12.40 -6.21
C CYS A 54 19.84 11.99 -6.50
N SER A 55 20.05 10.97 -7.32
CA SER A 55 21.39 10.48 -7.69
C SER A 55 22.24 11.58 -8.34
N LEU A 56 21.64 12.42 -9.19
CA LEU A 56 22.32 13.57 -9.78
C LEU A 56 22.69 14.62 -8.73
N LYS A 57 21.76 14.94 -7.83
CA LYS A 57 21.97 15.93 -6.76
C LYS A 57 23.06 15.48 -5.78
N ASP A 58 23.00 14.23 -5.33
CA ASP A 58 23.96 13.65 -4.39
C ASP A 58 25.33 13.47 -5.03
N GLY A 59 25.39 12.98 -6.27
CA GLY A 59 26.65 12.86 -7.00
C GLY A 59 27.32 14.22 -7.23
N LEU A 60 26.55 15.27 -7.56
CA LEU A 60 27.09 16.63 -7.67
C LEU A 60 27.57 17.18 -6.32
N LYS A 61 26.85 16.87 -5.23
CA LYS A 61 27.24 17.27 -3.88
C LYS A 61 28.54 16.59 -3.45
N GLU A 62 28.70 15.30 -3.73
CA GLU A 62 29.93 14.54 -3.44
C GLU A 62 31.11 15.04 -4.26
N LEU A 63 30.92 15.32 -5.55
CA LEU A 63 31.98 15.78 -6.45
C LEU A 63 32.46 17.20 -6.14
N THR A 64 31.56 18.08 -5.70
CA THR A 64 31.86 19.52 -5.56
C THR A 64 31.98 19.98 -4.10
N GLY A 65 31.43 19.22 -3.15
CA GLY A 65 31.36 19.63 -1.74
C GLY A 65 30.51 20.88 -1.50
N SER A 66 29.68 21.27 -2.47
CA SER A 66 28.84 22.46 -2.45
C SER A 66 27.36 22.12 -2.27
N GLU A 67 26.56 23.08 -1.79
CA GLU A 67 25.10 22.95 -1.79
C GLU A 67 24.56 23.03 -3.22
N ILE A 68 23.85 22.00 -3.66
CA ILE A 68 23.37 21.88 -5.03
C ILE A 68 21.91 22.30 -5.12
N ARG A 69 21.62 23.28 -5.99
CA ARG A 69 20.26 23.63 -6.40
C ARG A 69 20.08 23.35 -7.88
N ILE A 70 19.20 22.41 -8.19
CA ILE A 70 18.86 22.04 -9.55
C ILE A 70 17.51 22.67 -9.89
N SER A 71 17.42 23.31 -11.04
CA SER A 71 16.17 23.80 -11.61
C SER A 71 16.00 23.15 -12.98
N VAL A 72 14.95 22.36 -13.14
CA VAL A 72 14.67 21.61 -14.36
C VAL A 72 13.50 22.25 -15.08
N GLU A 73 13.70 22.59 -16.34
CA GLU A 73 12.64 23.04 -17.24
C GLU A 73 12.24 21.87 -18.14
N THR A 74 10.98 21.47 -18.06
CA THR A 74 10.42 20.32 -18.80
C THR A 74 9.44 20.78 -19.88
N GLU A 75 9.37 20.03 -20.98
CA GLU A 75 8.36 20.25 -22.03
C GLU A 75 7.03 19.58 -21.62
N ASP A 76 7.11 18.37 -21.08
CA ASP A 76 6.01 17.61 -20.48
C ASP A 76 6.24 17.47 -18.97
N GLY A 77 5.62 18.36 -18.19
CA GLY A 77 5.77 18.44 -16.73
C GLY A 77 4.84 17.50 -15.93
N THR A 78 4.20 16.53 -16.58
CA THR A 78 3.26 15.60 -15.94
C THR A 78 3.99 14.36 -15.42
N VAL A 79 3.68 13.96 -14.19
CA VAL A 79 4.23 12.74 -13.56
C VAL A 79 3.11 11.78 -13.14
N THR A 80 3.47 10.54 -12.82
CA THR A 80 2.49 9.62 -12.20
C THR A 80 2.28 9.99 -10.72
N GLN A 81 1.14 9.61 -10.14
CA GLN A 81 0.88 9.83 -8.71
C GLN A 81 1.91 9.15 -7.81
N HIS A 82 2.42 7.98 -8.21
CA HIS A 82 3.48 7.27 -7.47
C HIS A 82 4.80 8.04 -7.50
N GLU A 83 5.18 8.56 -8.67
CA GLU A 83 6.43 9.31 -8.81
C GLU A 83 6.38 10.65 -8.07
N LEU A 84 5.25 11.34 -8.15
CA LEU A 84 5.03 12.56 -7.38
C LEU A 84 5.14 12.33 -5.88
N ARG A 85 4.68 11.16 -5.41
CA ARG A 85 4.78 10.79 -4.00
C ARG A 85 6.24 10.66 -3.57
N LYS A 86 7.10 10.02 -4.37
CA LYS A 86 8.55 9.94 -4.11
C LYS A 86 9.19 11.32 -4.01
N TYR A 87 8.85 12.23 -4.92
CA TYR A 87 9.33 13.61 -4.88
C TYR A 87 8.89 14.35 -3.61
N LEU A 88 7.64 14.16 -3.19
CA LEU A 88 7.14 14.74 -1.94
C LEU A 88 7.82 14.16 -0.71
N ASP A 89 8.05 12.86 -0.68
CA ASP A 89 8.76 12.20 0.43
C ASP A 89 10.21 12.72 0.52
N MET A 90 10.90 12.92 -0.61
CA MET A 90 12.22 13.57 -0.66
C MET A 90 12.18 15.01 -0.12
N LEU A 91 11.17 15.81 -0.48
CA LEU A 91 11.03 17.17 0.06
C LEU A 91 10.80 17.19 1.57
N ILE A 92 10.07 16.20 2.10
CA ILE A 92 9.82 16.07 3.54
C ILE A 92 11.10 15.67 4.29
N GLU A 93 11.97 14.87 3.67
CA GLU A 93 13.29 14.54 4.23
C GLU A 93 14.21 15.75 4.29
N GLU A 94 14.13 16.68 3.33
CA GLU A 94 14.93 17.91 3.34
C GLU A 94 14.40 18.94 4.35
N ASP A 95 13.08 19.15 4.39
CA ASP A 95 12.43 20.13 5.24
C ASP A 95 11.27 19.46 6.03
N PRO A 96 11.50 19.14 7.33
CA PRO A 96 10.51 18.45 8.17
C PRO A 96 9.19 19.20 8.37
N GLU A 97 9.14 20.51 8.06
CA GLU A 97 7.92 21.31 8.09
C GLU A 97 6.85 20.80 7.11
N TYR A 98 7.28 20.15 6.01
CA TYR A 98 6.35 19.54 5.05
C TYR A 98 5.74 18.23 5.54
N SER A 99 6.17 17.68 6.68
CA SER A 99 5.64 16.44 7.25
C SER A 99 4.12 16.48 7.46
N VAL A 100 3.56 17.67 7.70
CA VAL A 100 2.10 17.87 7.83
C VAL A 100 1.33 17.43 6.57
N MET A 101 1.96 17.47 5.39
CA MET A 101 1.35 16.99 4.14
C MET A 101 1.09 15.48 4.15
N ASN A 102 1.78 14.69 4.99
CA ASN A 102 1.56 13.24 5.11
C ASN A 102 0.27 12.88 5.84
N ASP A 103 -0.29 13.79 6.64
CA ASP A 103 -1.56 13.58 7.35
C ASP A 103 -2.77 13.64 6.39
N GLY A 104 -2.58 14.16 5.18
CA GLY A 104 -3.62 14.34 4.17
C GLY A 104 -3.60 13.26 3.08
N VAL A 105 -4.78 12.92 2.55
CA VAL A 105 -4.87 12.07 1.35
C VAL A 105 -4.56 12.93 0.13
N LEU A 106 -3.53 12.54 -0.62
CA LEU A 106 -3.09 13.22 -1.83
C LEU A 106 -3.83 12.70 -3.07
N ILE A 107 -4.38 13.62 -3.85
CA ILE A 107 -4.97 13.39 -5.17
C ILE A 107 -4.27 14.33 -6.16
N TYR A 108 -3.67 13.76 -7.20
CA TYR A 108 -2.97 14.53 -8.23
C TYR A 108 -3.66 14.39 -9.58
N GLU A 109 -4.11 15.50 -10.14
CA GLU A 109 -4.66 15.56 -11.49
C GLU A 109 -3.59 16.14 -12.44
N GLY A 110 -2.78 15.26 -13.04
CA GLY A 110 -1.63 15.64 -13.87
C GLY A 110 -1.97 16.55 -15.05
N GLU A 111 -3.06 16.30 -15.76
CA GLU A 111 -3.49 17.12 -16.91
C GLU A 111 -3.85 18.56 -16.53
N LYS A 112 -4.34 18.76 -15.31
CA LYS A 112 -4.70 20.09 -14.78
C LYS A 112 -3.59 20.70 -13.94
N GLY A 113 -2.55 19.94 -13.61
CA GLY A 113 -1.50 20.34 -12.67
C GLY A 113 -2.06 20.66 -11.28
N LEU A 114 -3.13 19.97 -10.85
CA LEU A 114 -3.80 20.24 -9.58
C LEU A 114 -3.36 19.21 -8.54
N LEU A 115 -2.86 19.70 -7.40
CA LEU A 115 -2.50 18.86 -6.25
C LEU A 115 -3.52 19.09 -5.13
N ARG A 116 -4.38 18.11 -4.86
CA ARG A 116 -5.41 18.22 -3.82
C ARG A 116 -5.01 17.38 -2.61
N TYR A 117 -4.97 18.00 -1.45
CA TYR A 117 -4.82 17.31 -0.17
C TYR A 117 -6.13 17.35 0.60
N MET A 118 -6.62 16.17 0.97
CA MET A 118 -7.82 16.01 1.79
C MET A 118 -7.42 15.70 3.23
N PHE A 119 -7.68 16.64 4.14
CA PHE A 119 -7.37 16.50 5.56
C PHE A 119 -8.63 16.16 6.37
N GLN A 120 -8.44 15.44 7.48
CA GLN A 120 -9.50 15.15 8.45
C GLN A 120 -9.58 16.21 9.56
N ASN A 121 -8.47 16.90 9.84
CA ASN A 121 -8.34 17.87 10.93
C ASN A 121 -8.15 19.29 10.37
N ASP A 122 -8.91 20.26 10.89
CA ASP A 122 -8.78 21.68 10.52
C ASP A 122 -7.38 22.24 10.77
N LEU A 123 -6.77 21.90 11.91
CA LEU A 123 -5.43 22.37 12.28
C LEU A 123 -4.36 21.90 11.28
N SER A 124 -4.43 20.64 10.84
CA SER A 124 -3.51 20.09 9.84
C SER A 124 -3.75 20.71 8.46
N ARG A 125 -5.02 20.97 8.10
CA ARG A 125 -5.37 21.69 6.84
C ARG A 125 -4.76 23.09 6.81
N GLU A 126 -4.90 23.86 7.88
CA GLU A 126 -4.38 25.23 7.94
C GLU A 126 -2.85 25.25 7.83
N ARG A 127 -2.17 24.37 8.56
CA ARG A 127 -0.71 24.22 8.47
C ARG A 127 -0.26 23.78 7.07
N ALA A 128 -0.93 22.80 6.48
CA ALA A 128 -0.64 22.35 5.12
C ALA A 128 -0.91 23.46 4.08
N SER A 129 -1.95 24.27 4.27
CA SER A 129 -2.24 25.43 3.43
C SER A 129 -1.12 26.48 3.48
N MET A 130 -0.46 26.66 4.63
CA MET A 130 0.69 27.56 4.74
C MET A 130 1.92 27.01 4.01
N CYS A 131 2.12 25.69 4.04
CA CYS A 131 3.25 25.03 3.38
C CYS A 131 3.01 24.75 1.88
N ALA A 132 1.77 24.90 1.39
CA ALA A 132 1.36 24.57 0.03
C ALA A 132 2.14 25.35 -1.05
N GLU A 133 2.46 26.62 -0.78
CA GLU A 133 3.24 27.47 -1.69
C GLU A 133 4.69 27.00 -1.80
N GLY A 134 5.32 26.61 -0.67
CA GLY A 134 6.67 26.05 -0.66
C GLY A 134 6.78 24.73 -1.42
N VAL A 135 5.79 23.83 -1.24
CA VAL A 135 5.72 22.56 -1.98
C VAL A 135 5.55 22.80 -3.48
N LYS A 136 4.71 23.76 -3.87
CA LYS A 136 4.56 24.14 -5.28
C LYS A 136 5.88 24.61 -5.88
N GLU A 137 6.57 25.56 -5.22
CA GLU A 137 7.85 26.07 -5.73
C GLU A 137 8.92 24.98 -5.85
N ALA A 138 8.97 24.06 -4.90
CA ALA A 138 9.95 22.97 -4.91
C ALA A 138 9.70 21.97 -6.05
N LEU A 139 8.43 21.63 -6.29
CA LEU A 139 8.03 20.74 -7.38
C LEU A 139 8.20 21.41 -8.76
N GLU A 140 7.94 22.73 -8.87
CA GLU A 140 8.25 23.50 -10.09
C GLU A 140 9.76 23.51 -10.37
N LYS A 141 10.61 23.66 -9.34
CA LYS A 141 12.08 23.57 -9.50
C LYS A 141 12.53 22.18 -9.96
N ALA A 142 11.85 21.11 -9.51
CA ALA A 142 12.08 19.76 -10.00
C ALA A 142 11.58 19.53 -11.45
N GLY A 143 10.88 20.52 -12.03
CA GLY A 143 10.33 20.45 -13.38
C GLY A 143 8.94 19.82 -13.45
N ILE A 144 8.26 19.65 -12.32
CA ILE A 144 6.88 19.14 -12.27
C ILE A 144 5.93 20.33 -12.43
N GLY A 145 5.06 20.26 -13.44
CA GLY A 145 4.13 21.34 -13.78
C GLY A 145 2.92 21.38 -12.85
N ILE A 146 3.05 22.04 -11.69
CA ILE A 146 1.96 22.21 -10.72
C ILE A 146 1.39 23.61 -10.80
N ARG A 147 0.11 23.73 -11.15
CA ARG A 147 -0.58 25.02 -11.25
C ARG A 147 -1.07 25.51 -9.89
N SER A 148 -1.67 24.61 -9.10
CA SER A 148 -2.19 24.95 -7.78
C SER A 148 -2.19 23.75 -6.83
N VAL A 149 -1.93 24.05 -5.56
CA VAL A 149 -2.04 23.11 -4.44
C VAL A 149 -3.25 23.55 -3.61
N VAL A 150 -4.21 22.64 -3.40
CA VAL A 150 -5.46 22.91 -2.72
C VAL A 150 -5.58 21.98 -1.52
N CYS A 151 -5.74 22.56 -0.32
CA CYS A 151 -5.93 21.83 0.92
C CYS A 151 -7.39 21.94 1.35
N GLU A 152 -8.14 20.85 1.22
CA GLU A 152 -9.56 20.80 1.57
C GLU A 152 -9.81 19.86 2.73
N MET A 153 -10.91 20.11 3.44
CA MET A 153 -11.41 19.13 4.38
C MET A 153 -12.10 18.01 3.63
N THR A 154 -11.98 16.80 4.16
CA THR A 154 -12.79 15.68 3.70
C THR A 154 -14.26 15.96 4.03
N GLU A 155 -15.04 16.41 3.06
CA GLU A 155 -16.50 16.37 3.19
C GLU A 155 -16.92 14.91 3.32
N LYS A 156 -17.78 14.62 4.30
CA LYS A 156 -18.41 13.31 4.46
C LYS A 156 -19.32 13.09 3.25
N HIS A 157 -18.79 12.59 2.15
CA HIS A 157 -19.58 12.03 1.06
C HIS A 157 -20.30 10.79 1.62
N GLN A 158 -21.53 11.01 2.10
CA GLN A 158 -22.57 9.99 2.00
C GLN A 158 -22.93 9.95 0.52
N GLU A 159 -22.67 8.83 -0.16
CA GLU A 159 -23.20 8.63 -1.50
C GLU A 159 -24.73 8.80 -1.44
N GLU A 160 -25.25 9.83 -2.10
CA GLU A 160 -26.68 9.97 -2.35
C GLU A 160 -27.12 8.77 -3.19
N ILE A 161 -27.79 7.82 -2.53
CA ILE A 161 -28.50 6.74 -3.18
C ILE A 161 -29.52 7.38 -4.13
N ILE A 162 -29.36 7.14 -5.43
CA ILE A 162 -30.37 7.50 -6.42
C ILE A 162 -31.62 6.69 -6.10
N ASP A 163 -32.60 7.33 -5.47
CA ASP A 163 -33.91 6.75 -5.17
C ASP A 163 -34.65 6.43 -6.48
N VAL A 164 -34.64 5.17 -6.86
CA VAL A 164 -35.56 4.64 -7.87
C VAL A 164 -36.96 4.64 -7.26
N LYS A 165 -37.78 5.63 -7.64
CA LYS A 165 -39.18 5.76 -7.23
C LYS A 165 -39.97 4.47 -7.48
N VAL A 166 -40.28 3.74 -6.41
CA VAL A 166 -41.35 2.74 -6.37
C VAL A 166 -42.63 3.41 -5.85
N PRO A 167 -43.80 3.21 -6.51
CA PRO A 167 -45.02 3.95 -6.20
C PRO A 167 -45.57 3.67 -4.80
N PHE A 168 -46.02 4.77 -4.19
CA PHE A 168 -46.58 4.93 -2.85
C PHE A 168 -47.83 4.07 -2.60
N ILE A 169 -47.77 3.22 -1.57
CA ILE A 169 -48.95 2.61 -0.93
C ILE A 169 -49.18 3.39 0.36
N PRO A 170 -50.37 4.00 0.58
CA PRO A 170 -50.59 4.90 1.70
C PRO A 170 -50.54 4.19 3.06
N GLU A 171 -49.81 4.86 3.96
CA GLU A 171 -49.46 4.46 5.31
C GLU A 171 -50.67 4.55 6.27
N LYS A 172 -51.00 3.45 6.96
CA LYS A 172 -51.90 3.46 8.12
C LYS A 172 -51.11 3.78 9.38
N ALA A 173 -51.73 4.60 10.24
CA ALA A 173 -51.20 5.19 11.47
C ALA A 173 -50.54 4.19 12.45
N PRO A 174 -49.62 4.66 13.32
CA PRO A 174 -48.73 3.80 14.08
C PRO A 174 -49.42 3.20 15.30
N GLU A 175 -49.48 1.86 15.38
CA GLU A 175 -49.78 1.13 16.61
C GLU A 175 -48.48 0.76 17.36
N GLU A 176 -48.60 0.74 18.69
CA GLU A 176 -47.54 0.67 19.69
C GLU A 176 -46.64 -0.58 19.60
N LYS A 177 -45.38 -0.39 20.02
CA LYS A 177 -44.28 -1.38 19.95
C LYS A 177 -44.64 -2.73 20.59
N PRO A 178 -44.60 -3.84 19.85
CA PRO A 178 -44.40 -5.15 20.42
C PRO A 178 -42.92 -5.57 20.35
N GLU A 179 -42.56 -6.44 21.30
CA GLU A 179 -41.23 -6.91 21.64
C GLU A 179 -40.38 -7.43 20.45
N ARG A 180 -39.05 -7.33 20.63
CA ARG A 180 -38.00 -7.72 19.68
C ARG A 180 -38.22 -9.14 19.15
N LYS A 181 -38.80 -9.27 17.96
CA LYS A 181 -38.76 -10.50 17.17
C LYS A 181 -37.38 -10.66 16.53
N GLN A 182 -36.83 -11.86 16.66
CA GLN A 182 -35.52 -12.29 16.19
C GLN A 182 -35.20 -11.78 14.78
N LYS A 183 -34.00 -11.22 14.61
CA LYS A 183 -33.51 -10.72 13.34
C LYS A 183 -33.49 -11.85 12.31
N LYS A 184 -34.02 -11.57 11.12
CA LYS A 184 -34.03 -12.46 9.96
C LYS A 184 -32.59 -12.90 9.63
N THR A 185 -32.37 -14.21 9.69
CA THR A 185 -31.16 -14.91 9.27
C THR A 185 -30.83 -14.53 7.82
N TYR A 186 -29.69 -13.89 7.61
CA TYR A 186 -29.06 -13.83 6.30
C TYR A 186 -28.90 -15.27 5.82
N TYR A 187 -29.30 -15.59 4.59
CA TYR A 187 -29.05 -16.91 3.99
C TYR A 187 -27.54 -17.16 4.03
N ARG A 188 -27.08 -17.89 5.05
CA ARG A 188 -25.77 -18.56 5.02
C ARG A 188 -25.95 -19.69 4.02
N THR A 189 -25.11 -19.73 2.99
CA THR A 189 -24.84 -20.95 2.23
C THR A 189 -24.66 -22.08 3.25
N LYS A 190 -25.38 -23.19 3.11
CA LYS A 190 -25.21 -24.31 4.05
C LYS A 190 -23.77 -24.79 3.90
N LEU A 191 -23.14 -25.23 4.99
CA LEU A 191 -21.74 -25.70 4.93
C LEU A 191 -21.54 -26.80 3.85
N ASP A 192 -22.57 -27.60 3.59
CA ASP A 192 -22.55 -28.67 2.58
C ASP A 192 -22.51 -28.17 1.11
N ASP A 193 -22.86 -26.90 0.86
CA ASP A 193 -22.88 -26.34 -0.50
C ASP A 193 -21.52 -25.73 -0.92
N TYR A 194 -20.50 -25.77 -0.05
CA TYR A 194 -19.16 -25.26 -0.36
C TYR A 194 -18.34 -26.27 -1.18
N ALA A 195 -17.68 -25.79 -2.24
CA ALA A 195 -16.81 -26.61 -3.06
C ALA A 195 -15.47 -26.87 -2.34
N LYS A 196 -15.12 -28.15 -2.14
CA LYS A 196 -13.80 -28.52 -1.61
C LYS A 196 -12.73 -28.32 -2.67
N ILE A 197 -11.70 -27.56 -2.35
CA ILE A 197 -10.59 -27.25 -3.26
C ILE A 197 -9.23 -27.46 -2.58
N GLU A 198 -8.19 -27.65 -3.40
CA GLU A 198 -6.78 -27.58 -2.99
C GLU A 198 -6.23 -26.20 -3.37
N LEU A 199 -5.33 -25.65 -2.53
CA LEU A 199 -4.84 -24.29 -2.72
C LEU A 199 -4.02 -24.13 -4.01
N LYS A 200 -3.33 -25.18 -4.43
CA LYS A 200 -2.55 -25.21 -5.67
C LYS A 200 -3.37 -24.87 -6.94
N ASP A 201 -4.66 -25.21 -6.95
CA ASP A 201 -5.54 -25.00 -8.10
C ASP A 201 -6.23 -23.62 -8.09
N VAL A 202 -5.92 -22.79 -7.09
CA VAL A 202 -6.46 -21.43 -6.97
C VAL A 202 -5.62 -20.47 -7.81
N HIS A 203 -6.17 -20.05 -8.95
CA HIS A 203 -5.53 -19.04 -9.80
C HIS A 203 -6.37 -17.76 -9.97
N ASP A 204 -7.67 -17.86 -9.75
CA ASP A 204 -8.63 -16.77 -9.90
C ASP A 204 -9.43 -16.58 -8.60
N PRO A 205 -10.11 -15.43 -8.42
CA PRO A 205 -11.05 -15.25 -7.32
C PRO A 205 -12.21 -16.26 -7.40
N VAL A 206 -12.44 -17.01 -6.31
CA VAL A 206 -13.49 -18.03 -6.22
C VAL A 206 -14.33 -17.81 -4.96
N ALA A 207 -15.64 -17.92 -5.10
CA ALA A 207 -16.59 -17.86 -3.97
C ALA A 207 -17.03 -19.26 -3.52
N ASP A 208 -17.51 -19.36 -2.28
CA ASP A 208 -18.10 -20.58 -1.71
C ASP A 208 -17.15 -21.79 -1.74
N ILE A 209 -15.92 -21.58 -1.26
CA ILE A 209 -14.88 -22.61 -1.19
C ILE A 209 -14.65 -23.16 0.22
N CYS A 210 -14.22 -24.41 0.30
CA CYS A 210 -13.83 -25.10 1.52
C CYS A 210 -12.45 -25.75 1.36
N PHE A 211 -11.55 -25.53 2.31
CA PHE A 211 -10.25 -26.20 2.36
C PHE A 211 -9.80 -26.41 3.81
N GLU A 212 -8.85 -27.32 4.01
CA GLU A 212 -8.20 -27.59 5.30
C GLU A 212 -6.75 -27.16 5.23
N ALA A 213 -6.26 -26.48 6.24
CA ALA A 213 -4.89 -26.01 6.29
C ALA A 213 -4.35 -25.96 7.71
N ASP A 214 -3.04 -26.05 7.84
CA ASP A 214 -2.29 -25.80 9.06
C ASP A 214 -1.95 -24.30 9.15
N VAL A 215 -2.20 -23.69 10.31
CA VAL A 215 -1.83 -22.31 10.61
C VAL A 215 -0.36 -22.29 11.02
N PHE A 216 0.49 -21.57 10.29
CA PHE A 216 1.93 -21.48 10.64
C PHE A 216 2.36 -20.09 11.11
N ALA A 217 1.55 -19.06 10.88
CA ALA A 217 1.77 -17.72 11.42
C ALA A 217 0.44 -17.02 11.71
N VAL A 218 0.38 -16.30 12.84
CA VAL A 218 -0.80 -15.49 13.23
C VAL A 218 -0.37 -14.07 13.57
N GLU A 219 -0.97 -13.09 12.89
CA GLU A 219 -0.74 -11.67 13.16
C GLU A 219 -2.04 -10.96 13.52
N MET A 220 -1.99 -10.14 14.58
CA MET A 220 -3.11 -9.33 15.03
C MET A 220 -2.77 -7.85 14.84
N THR A 221 -3.55 -7.15 13.99
CA THR A 221 -3.35 -5.73 13.68
C THR A 221 -4.61 -4.93 13.97
N GLU A 222 -4.47 -3.78 14.64
CA GLU A 222 -5.60 -2.88 14.90
C GLU A 222 -5.82 -1.90 13.73
N MET A 223 -7.06 -1.82 13.24
CA MET A 223 -7.48 -0.82 12.26
C MET A 223 -7.48 0.58 12.87
N ARG A 224 -6.59 1.44 12.37
CA ARG A 224 -6.44 2.84 12.83
C ARG A 224 -7.73 3.68 12.79
N LYS A 225 -8.64 3.40 11.85
CA LYS A 225 -9.87 4.21 11.64
C LYS A 225 -11.05 3.78 12.50
N THR A 226 -11.15 2.50 12.83
CA THR A 226 -12.34 1.90 13.46
C THR A 226 -12.03 1.23 14.79
N HIS A 227 -10.75 1.18 15.20
CA HIS A 227 -10.25 0.46 16.37
C HIS A 227 -10.65 -1.02 16.40
N LYS A 228 -10.86 -1.61 15.21
CA LYS A 228 -11.22 -3.01 15.04
C LYS A 228 -10.00 -3.86 14.81
N MET A 229 -9.96 -5.04 15.41
CA MET A 229 -8.90 -6.01 15.17
C MET A 229 -9.06 -6.71 13.82
N ILE A 230 -7.93 -6.87 13.14
CA ILE A 230 -7.76 -7.73 11.97
C ILE A 230 -6.86 -8.88 12.40
N GLN A 231 -7.32 -10.10 12.16
CA GLN A 231 -6.48 -11.29 12.28
C GLN A 231 -6.04 -11.70 10.88
N THR A 232 -4.73 -11.73 10.66
CA THR A 232 -4.11 -12.28 9.45
C THR A 232 -3.54 -13.65 9.81
N LEU A 233 -3.99 -14.69 9.10
CA LEU A 233 -3.55 -16.07 9.25
C LEU A 233 -2.76 -16.46 8.01
N SER A 234 -1.59 -17.05 8.21
CA SER A 234 -0.87 -17.72 7.13
C SER A 234 -1.10 -19.22 7.22
N LEU A 235 -1.64 -19.78 6.14
CA LEU A 235 -2.22 -21.11 6.09
C LEU A 235 -1.49 -21.95 5.05
N PHE A 236 -1.28 -23.23 5.33
CA PHE A 236 -0.65 -24.17 4.41
C PHE A 236 -1.43 -25.48 4.37
N ASP A 237 -1.85 -25.94 3.19
CA ASP A 237 -2.65 -27.17 3.03
C ASP A 237 -1.82 -28.44 2.75
N GLY A 238 -0.49 -28.30 2.66
CA GLY A 238 0.41 -29.37 2.22
C GLY A 238 0.88 -29.22 0.77
N THR A 239 0.16 -28.45 -0.04
CA THR A 239 0.47 -28.19 -1.45
C THR A 239 0.91 -26.75 -1.67
N ASP A 240 0.16 -25.78 -1.14
CA ASP A 240 0.43 -24.36 -1.29
C ASP A 240 0.03 -23.58 -0.03
N ALA A 241 0.47 -22.32 0.05
CA ALA A 241 0.18 -21.43 1.16
C ALA A 241 -0.69 -20.26 0.73
N ILE A 242 -1.63 -19.87 1.59
CA ILE A 242 -2.49 -18.71 1.37
C ILE A 242 -2.64 -17.87 2.64
N THR A 243 -2.83 -16.56 2.47
CA THR A 243 -3.19 -15.67 3.57
C THR A 243 -4.71 -15.58 3.72
N ALA A 244 -5.21 -15.73 4.94
CA ALA A 244 -6.60 -15.46 5.29
C ALA A 244 -6.72 -14.25 6.22
N LYS A 245 -7.72 -13.39 5.97
CA LYS A 245 -7.96 -12.19 6.78
C LYS A 245 -9.35 -12.18 7.40
N ARG A 246 -9.41 -12.11 8.73
CA ARG A 246 -10.64 -11.94 9.50
C ARG A 246 -10.72 -10.53 10.06
N PHE A 247 -11.94 -10.01 10.11
CA PHE A 247 -12.22 -8.66 10.59
C PHE A 247 -13.17 -8.72 11.77
N GLU A 248 -12.85 -8.00 12.84
CA GLU A 248 -13.74 -7.85 13.98
C GLU A 248 -15.06 -7.14 13.60
N GLY A 249 -16.19 -7.79 13.90
CA GLY A 249 -17.54 -7.27 13.63
C GLY A 249 -18.50 -8.28 13.01
N ARG A 250 -19.73 -7.84 12.73
CA ARG A 250 -20.83 -8.64 12.15
C ARG A 250 -21.05 -10.03 12.80
N GLY A 251 -20.71 -10.18 14.08
CA GLY A 251 -20.90 -11.41 14.85
C GLY A 251 -19.62 -12.15 15.22
N ILE A 252 -18.45 -11.71 14.74
CA ILE A 252 -17.14 -12.22 15.18
C ILE A 252 -16.61 -11.31 16.28
N THR A 253 -16.43 -11.84 17.49
CA THR A 253 -15.84 -11.10 18.62
C THR A 253 -14.32 -11.21 18.61
N ARG A 254 -13.66 -10.35 19.38
CA ARG A 254 -12.22 -10.41 19.57
C ARG A 254 -11.78 -11.74 20.18
N GLU A 255 -12.58 -12.32 21.09
CA GLU A 255 -12.24 -13.62 21.71
C GLU A 255 -12.18 -14.74 20.65
N GLU A 256 -13.12 -14.76 19.69
CA GLU A 256 -13.14 -15.74 18.59
C GLU A 256 -11.97 -15.57 17.60
N LEU A 257 -11.34 -14.39 17.55
CA LEU A 257 -10.10 -14.20 16.81
C LEU A 257 -8.93 -14.81 17.59
N ASP A 258 -8.81 -14.46 18.87
CA ASP A 258 -7.74 -14.94 19.76
C ASP A 258 -7.77 -16.46 20.00
N GLU A 259 -8.87 -17.15 19.67
CA GLU A 259 -8.93 -18.60 19.78
C GLU A 259 -7.95 -19.32 18.86
N ILE A 260 -7.63 -18.81 17.66
CA ILE A 260 -6.78 -19.51 16.68
C ILE A 260 -5.30 -19.20 16.91
N HIS A 261 -4.48 -20.25 17.03
CA HIS A 261 -3.04 -20.15 17.32
C HIS A 261 -2.19 -20.82 16.23
N GLU A 262 -0.90 -20.49 16.21
CA GLU A 262 0.08 -21.18 15.38
C GLU A 262 0.16 -22.67 15.74
N GLY A 263 0.22 -23.53 14.73
CA GLY A 263 0.22 -24.98 14.86
C GLY A 263 -1.18 -25.63 14.85
N ASP A 264 -2.25 -24.84 14.93
CA ASP A 264 -3.61 -25.35 14.79
C ASP A 264 -3.90 -25.80 13.35
N ARG A 265 -4.67 -26.88 13.22
CA ARG A 265 -5.26 -27.27 11.94
C ARG A 265 -6.69 -26.75 11.87
N VAL A 266 -7.04 -26.11 10.76
CA VAL A 266 -8.33 -25.47 10.59
C VAL A 266 -8.99 -25.88 9.28
N ARG A 267 -10.32 -25.98 9.29
CA ARG A 267 -11.15 -26.04 8.10
C ARG A 267 -11.80 -24.68 7.90
N ILE A 268 -11.67 -24.14 6.68
CA ILE A 268 -12.09 -22.79 6.36
C ILE A 268 -13.16 -22.84 5.29
N PHE A 269 -14.24 -22.10 5.53
CA PHE A 269 -15.32 -21.88 4.58
C PHE A 269 -15.36 -20.39 4.25
N GLY A 270 -15.29 -20.04 2.98
CA GLY A 270 -15.34 -18.63 2.59
C GLY A 270 -15.16 -18.42 1.11
N ARG A 271 -14.49 -17.32 0.77
CA ARG A 271 -14.17 -16.95 -0.60
C ARG A 271 -12.73 -16.47 -0.68
N ILE A 272 -12.14 -16.55 -1.86
CA ILE A 272 -10.83 -16.00 -2.17
C ILE A 272 -11.06 -14.81 -3.10
N ASP A 273 -10.64 -13.64 -2.63
CA ASP A 273 -10.73 -12.39 -3.37
C ASP A 273 -9.32 -11.83 -3.59
N TYR A 274 -9.12 -11.06 -4.65
CA TYR A 274 -7.88 -10.32 -4.83
C TYR A 274 -7.86 -9.10 -3.91
N ASP A 275 -6.89 -9.04 -3.00
CA ASP A 275 -6.69 -7.91 -2.09
C ASP A 275 -5.76 -6.87 -2.75
N ASN A 276 -6.30 -5.70 -3.08
CA ASN A 276 -5.52 -4.62 -3.72
C ASN A 276 -4.39 -4.04 -2.84
N PHE A 277 -4.47 -4.19 -1.51
CA PHE A 277 -3.45 -3.71 -0.59
C PHE A 277 -2.25 -4.66 -0.56
N VAL A 278 -2.51 -5.97 -0.49
CA VAL A 278 -1.45 -7.01 -0.50
C VAL A 278 -0.99 -7.30 -1.93
N ARG A 279 -1.82 -7.00 -2.93
CA ARG A 279 -1.66 -7.35 -4.34
C ARG A 279 -1.55 -8.86 -4.56
N ASP A 280 -2.36 -9.61 -3.81
CA ASP A 280 -2.38 -11.08 -3.85
C ASP A 280 -3.79 -11.62 -3.58
N LEU A 281 -4.01 -12.90 -3.89
CA LEU A 281 -5.23 -13.62 -3.55
C LEU A 281 -5.28 -13.88 -2.04
N VAL A 282 -6.33 -13.39 -1.40
CA VAL A 282 -6.53 -13.50 0.04
C VAL A 282 -7.86 -14.19 0.32
N CYS A 283 -7.82 -15.17 1.22
CA CYS A 283 -9.03 -15.82 1.70
C CYS A 283 -9.76 -14.90 2.70
N VAL A 284 -11.04 -14.65 2.45
CA VAL A 284 -11.96 -14.00 3.39
C VAL A 284 -12.88 -15.10 3.95
N PRO A 285 -12.54 -15.66 5.14
CA PRO A 285 -13.29 -16.74 5.73
C PRO A 285 -14.62 -16.23 6.30
N SER A 286 -15.69 -16.99 6.04
CA SER A 286 -17.01 -16.82 6.65
C SER A 286 -17.15 -17.65 7.93
N VAL A 287 -16.55 -18.84 7.95
CA VAL A 287 -16.51 -19.76 9.10
C VAL A 287 -15.14 -20.41 9.15
N ILE A 288 -14.59 -20.56 10.35
CA ILE A 288 -13.38 -21.34 10.60
C ILE A 288 -13.71 -22.36 11.70
N GLU A 289 -13.42 -23.63 11.42
CA GLU A 289 -13.55 -24.73 12.37
C GLU A 289 -12.17 -25.27 12.72
N LYS A 290 -11.87 -25.39 14.01
CA LYS A 290 -10.65 -26.08 14.44
C LYS A 290 -10.82 -27.58 14.28
N LEU A 291 -9.81 -28.22 13.70
CA LEU A 291 -9.71 -29.66 13.55
C LEU A 291 -8.60 -30.19 14.47
N GLU A 292 -8.77 -31.41 14.97
CA GLU A 292 -7.66 -32.11 15.60
C GLU A 292 -6.63 -32.50 14.54
N LYS A 293 -5.38 -32.09 14.75
CA LYS A 293 -4.29 -32.48 13.87
C LYS A 293 -4.05 -33.98 13.98
N GLU A 294 -4.15 -34.68 12.85
CA GLU A 294 -3.78 -36.09 12.78
C GLU A 294 -2.29 -36.23 13.09
N LYS A 295 -1.99 -36.84 14.23
CA LYS A 295 -0.63 -37.21 14.60
C LYS A 295 -0.33 -38.58 13.99
N ILE A 296 0.78 -38.68 13.26
CA ILE A 296 1.31 -39.97 12.85
C ILE A 296 1.63 -40.75 14.13
N LYS A 297 0.93 -41.87 14.34
CA LYS A 297 1.16 -42.75 15.47
C LYS A 297 1.96 -43.95 15.02
N ASP A 298 3.01 -44.25 15.77
CA ASP A 298 3.67 -45.55 15.71
C ASP A 298 2.91 -46.47 16.68
N ASP A 299 2.13 -47.41 16.13
CA ASP A 299 1.35 -48.40 16.88
C ASP A 299 2.07 -49.76 16.97
N ALA A 300 3.36 -49.85 16.61
CA ALA A 300 4.12 -51.10 16.69
C ALA A 300 4.43 -51.49 18.15
N GLU A 301 4.39 -52.80 18.43
CA GLU A 301 4.69 -53.38 19.75
C GLU A 301 6.17 -53.20 20.13
N GLU A 302 7.08 -53.36 19.16
CA GLU A 302 8.49 -53.02 19.27
C GLU A 302 8.80 -51.74 18.50
N LYS A 303 9.35 -50.73 19.18
CA LYS A 303 9.66 -49.43 18.56
C LYS A 303 10.93 -49.48 17.71
N ARG A 304 10.85 -48.90 16.51
CA ARG A 304 12.00 -48.74 15.62
C ARG A 304 13.02 -47.76 16.23
N ILE A 305 14.30 -48.10 16.18
CA ILE A 305 15.40 -47.17 16.47
C ILE A 305 15.95 -46.68 15.13
N GLU A 306 15.89 -45.37 14.88
CA GLU A 306 16.51 -44.74 13.72
C GLU A 306 18.01 -44.53 13.98
N PHE A 307 18.86 -45.17 13.20
CA PHE A 307 20.32 -45.10 13.38
C PHE A 307 20.99 -44.02 12.51
N HIS A 308 20.27 -43.45 11.54
CA HIS A 308 20.80 -42.43 10.65
C HIS A 308 19.77 -41.32 10.41
N VAL A 309 20.00 -40.17 11.04
CA VAL A 309 19.16 -38.97 10.89
C VAL A 309 20.06 -37.78 10.61
N HIS A 310 19.69 -36.98 9.62
CA HIS A 310 20.32 -35.69 9.35
C HIS A 310 19.55 -34.62 10.10
N THR A 311 20.24 -33.58 10.56
CA THR A 311 19.64 -32.44 11.26
C THR A 311 19.95 -31.16 10.51
N ASN A 312 19.30 -30.04 10.89
CA ASN A 312 19.50 -28.73 10.25
C ASN A 312 20.95 -28.21 10.37
N MET A 313 21.82 -28.89 11.14
CA MET A 313 23.27 -28.65 11.18
C MET A 313 24.04 -29.29 10.01
N SER A 314 23.41 -30.16 9.24
CA SER A 314 23.96 -30.73 8.00
C SER A 314 23.75 -29.71 6.89
N GLU A 315 24.82 -29.00 6.55
CA GLU A 315 24.78 -27.80 5.72
C GLU A 315 24.15 -28.09 4.35
N MET A 316 23.00 -27.46 4.09
CA MET A 316 22.19 -27.62 2.86
C MET A 316 21.69 -29.06 2.59
N ASP A 317 21.75 -29.97 3.55
CA ASP A 317 21.46 -31.40 3.35
C ASP A 317 20.16 -31.87 4.05
N ALA A 318 19.71 -31.17 5.11
CA ALA A 318 18.48 -31.50 5.83
C ALA A 318 17.70 -30.27 6.31
N VAL A 319 16.37 -30.42 6.38
CA VAL A 319 15.38 -29.39 6.77
C VAL A 319 14.47 -29.89 7.88
#